data_AF-A0A431LEG9-F1
#
_entry.id   AF-A0A431LEG9-F1
#
_cell.length_a   1.000
_cell.length_b   1.000
_cell.length_c   1.000
_cell.angle_alpha   90.00
_cell.angle_beta   90.00
_cell.angle_gamma   90.00
#
_symmetry.space_group_name_H-M   'P 1'
#
loop_
_entity.id
_entity.type
_entity.pdbx_description
1 polymer ?
#
loop_
_entity_poly.entity_id
_entity_poly.type
_entity_poly.pdbx_seq_one_letter_code
_entity_poly.pdbx_strand_id
1 'polypeptide(L)' 'MLTDDEHALVKRIGGLASLFEKIFGKEHPADLVEACNHIHALQNMVLSNCAARCYPYQYRLLGHTAVAKKDGDNA' A
#
# COMPACT_ATOMS: atom_id res chain seq x y z
N MET A 1 -14.11 0.48 3.28
CA MET A 1 -13.60 1.17 4.46
C MET A 1 -12.34 0.45 4.91
N LEU A 2 -11.33 1.19 5.39
CA LEU A 2 -10.11 0.57 5.93
C LEU A 2 -10.47 -0.32 7.13
N THR A 3 -9.75 -1.44 7.31
CA THR A 3 -9.81 -2.16 8.60
C THR A 3 -9.02 -1.42 9.67
N ASP A 4 -9.22 -1.83 10.92
CA ASP A 4 -8.41 -1.36 12.06
C ASP A 4 -6.91 -1.64 11.84
N ASP A 5 -6.58 -2.81 11.28
CA ASP A 5 -5.20 -3.17 10.94
C ASP A 5 -4.61 -2.29 9.83
N GLU A 6 -5.39 -1.99 8.79
CA GLU A 6 -4.96 -1.09 7.71
C GLU A 6 -4.77 0.35 8.24
N HIS A 7 -5.64 0.81 9.15
CA HIS A 7 -5.47 2.07 9.86
C HIS A 7 -4.19 2.09 10.71
N ALA A 8 -3.94 1.02 11.47
CA ALA A 8 -2.74 0.89 12.29
C ALA A 8 -1.47 0.89 11.44
N LEU A 9 -1.49 0.21 10.29
CA LEU A 9 -0.38 0.17 9.35
C LEU A 9 -0.09 1.55 8.75
N VAL A 10 -1.11 2.27 8.26
CA VAL A 10 -0.95 3.64 7.73
C VAL A 10 -0.36 4.58 8.79
N LYS A 11 -0.79 4.45 10.05
CA LYS A 11 -0.23 5.24 11.16
C LYS A 11 1.26 4.94 11.39
N ARG A 12 1.67 3.66 11.32
CA ARG A 12 3.09 3.26 11.43
C ARG A 12 3.92 3.78 10.27
N ILE A 13 3.38 3.73 9.04
CA ILE A 13 4.03 4.29 7.85
C ILE A 13 4.24 5.81 8.01
N GLY A 14 3.26 6.54 8.55
CA GLY A 14 3.44 7.96 8.88
C GLY A 14 4.56 8.21 9.91
N GLY A 15 4.72 7.30 10.88
CA GLY A 15 5.85 7.32 11.81
C GLY A 15 7.20 7.13 11.13
N LEU A 16 7.28 6.24 10.12
CA LEU A 16 8.51 6.04 9.33
C LEU A 16 8.91 7.31 8.57
N ALA A 17 7.95 8.04 7.99
CA ALA A 17 8.22 9.30 7.30
C ALA A 17 8.90 10.32 8.23
N SER A 18 8.39 10.45 9.46
CA SER A 18 8.98 11.33 10.47
C SER A 18 10.37 10.91 10.92
N LEU A 19 10.69 9.62 10.86
CA LEU A 19 12.03 9.11 11.17
C LEU A 19 13.01 9.37 10.03
N PHE A 20 12.60 9.12 8.78
CA PHE A 20 13.44 9.40 7.62
C PHE A 20 13.77 10.88 7.49
N GLU A 21 12.82 11.78 7.77
CA GLU A 21 13.08 13.22 7.85
C GLU A 21 14.19 13.56 8.86
N LYS A 22 14.19 12.89 10.02
CA LYS A 22 15.21 13.11 11.06
C LYS A 22 16.58 12.54 10.70
N ILE A 23 16.62 11.45 9.95
CA ILE A 23 17.87 10.76 9.56
C ILE A 23 18.50 11.46 8.36
N PHE A 24 17.71 11.79 7.33
CA PHE A 24 18.21 12.25 6.04
C PHE A 24 17.97 13.74 5.76
N GLY A 25 17.01 14.39 6.43
CA GLY A 25 16.41 15.65 5.94
C GLY A 25 17.34 16.84 5.79
N LYS A 26 18.48 16.89 6.49
CA LYS A 26 19.49 17.94 6.29
C LYS A 26 20.74 17.46 5.54
N GLU A 27 21.17 16.23 5.80
CA GLU A 27 22.45 15.72 5.33
C GLU A 27 22.33 15.09 3.94
N HIS A 28 21.17 14.51 3.63
CA HIS A 28 20.93 13.70 2.44
C HIS A 28 19.54 13.94 1.84
N PRO A 29 19.27 15.13 1.28
CA PRO A 29 17.94 15.47 0.75
C PRO A 29 17.49 14.58 -0.41
N ALA A 30 18.42 14.04 -1.21
CA ALA A 30 18.10 13.10 -2.28
C ALA A 30 17.57 11.76 -1.73
N ASP A 31 18.23 11.22 -0.70
CA ASP A 31 17.84 9.97 -0.04
C ASP A 31 16.49 10.12 0.68
N LEU A 32 16.20 11.31 1.22
CA LEU A 32 14.88 11.63 1.77
C LEU A 32 13.78 11.58 0.69
N VAL A 33 14.04 12.10 -0.51
CA VAL A 33 13.07 12.04 -1.62
C VAL A 33 12.80 10.58 -2.02
N GLU A 34 13.85 9.76 -2.10
CA GLU A 34 13.70 8.32 -2.38
C GLU A 34 12.89 7.62 -1.27
N ALA A 35 13.19 7.89 0.00
CA ALA A 35 12.42 7.36 1.13
C ALA A 35 10.94 7.76 1.07
N CYS A 36 10.64 9.02 0.73
CA CYS A 36 9.28 9.51 0.54
C CYS A 36 8.55 8.77 -0.59
N ASN A 37 9.22 8.51 -1.72
CA ASN A 37 8.63 7.73 -2.82
C ASN A 37 8.24 6.31 -2.36
N HIS A 38 9.10 5.64 -1.59
CA HIS A 38 8.80 4.31 -1.05
C HIS A 38 7.68 4.34 0.00
N ILE A 39 7.64 5.36 0.86
CA ILE A 39 6.54 5.56 1.81
C ILE A 39 5.21 5.72 1.09
N HIS A 40 5.16 6.53 0.04
CA HIS A 40 3.95 6.70 -0.76
C HIS A 40 3.55 5.41 -1.46
N ALA A 41 4.50 4.61 -1.95
CA ALA A 41 4.21 3.29 -2.51
C ALA A 41 3.54 2.35 -1.49
N LEU A 42 4.02 2.36 -0.23
CA LEU A 42 3.40 1.58 0.86
C LEU A 42 1.98 2.07 1.19
N GLN A 43 1.77 3.38 1.27
CA GLN A 43 0.44 3.96 1.48
C GLN A 43 -0.52 3.58 0.35
N ASN A 44 -0.06 3.71 -0.90
CA ASN A 44 -0.84 3.34 -2.08
C ASN A 44 -1.21 1.87 -2.09
N MET A 45 -0.33 0.97 -1.64
CA MET A 45 -0.62 -0.45 -1.55
C MET A 45 -1.82 -0.73 -0.62
N VAL A 46 -1.80 -0.14 0.58
CA VAL A 46 -2.89 -0.29 1.56
C VAL A 46 -4.19 0.30 1.04
N LEU A 47 -4.14 1.51 0.48
CA LEU A 47 -5.31 2.18 -0.08
C LEU A 47 -5.88 1.44 -1.29
N SER A 48 -5.03 0.88 -2.14
CA SER A 48 -5.44 0.09 -3.31
C SER A 48 -6.12 -1.21 -2.89
N ASN A 49 -5.61 -1.89 -1.87
CA ASN A 49 -6.26 -3.08 -1.31
C ASN A 49 -7.64 -2.74 -0.73
N CYS A 50 -7.72 -1.63 0.03
CA CYS A 50 -8.98 -1.13 0.53
C CYS A 50 -9.97 -0.81 -0.62
N ALA A 51 -9.52 -0.09 -1.65
CA ALA A 51 -10.33 0.24 -2.81
C ALA A 51 -10.83 -1.01 -3.54
N ALA A 52 -9.97 -2.00 -3.78
CA ALA A 52 -10.34 -3.27 -4.39
C ALA A 52 -11.35 -4.07 -3.55
N ARG A 53 -11.30 -3.95 -2.23
CA ARG A 53 -12.28 -4.57 -1.31
C ARG A 53 -13.61 -3.84 -1.30
N CYS A 54 -13.62 -2.51 -1.44
CA CYS A 54 -14.84 -1.69 -1.39
C CYS A 54 -15.59 -1.68 -2.72
N TYR A 55 -14.86 -1.61 -3.83
CA TYR A 55 -15.41 -1.50 -5.17
C TYR A 55 -14.75 -2.55 -6.08
N PRO A 56 -15.02 -3.85 -5.83
CA PRO A 56 -14.34 -4.93 -6.53
C PRO A 56 -14.52 -4.85 -8.04
N TYR A 57 -15.70 -4.50 -8.53
CA TYR A 57 -15.95 -4.39 -9.98
C TYR A 57 -15.24 -3.22 -10.66
N GLN A 58 -14.73 -2.24 -9.91
CA GLN A 58 -14.04 -1.07 -10.46
C GLN A 58 -12.51 -1.19 -10.34
N TYR A 59 -12.03 -1.63 -9.17
CA TYR A 59 -10.60 -1.56 -8.84
C TYR A 59 -9.92 -2.92 -8.71
N ARG A 60 -10.69 -4.03 -8.77
CA ARG A 60 -10.14 -5.39 -8.75
C ARG A 60 -9.84 -5.94 -10.14
N LEU A 61 -9.70 -5.08 -11.15
CA LEU A 61 -9.31 -5.51 -12.51
C LEU A 61 -7.93 -6.19 -12.55
N LEU A 62 -7.08 -5.98 -11.53
CA LEU A 62 -5.84 -6.77 -11.30
C LEU A 62 -6.07 -8.13 -10.61
N GLY A 63 -7.23 -8.34 -9.99
CA GLY A 63 -7.61 -9.59 -9.32
C GLY A 63 -8.20 -10.65 -10.26
N HIS A 64 -8.43 -10.35 -11.55
CA HIS A 64 -8.60 -11.40 -12.57
C HIS A 64 -7.26 -12.03 -12.99
N THR A 65 -6.13 -11.39 -12.70
CA THR A 65 -4.79 -11.92 -13.05
C THR A 65 -4.29 -12.97 -12.06
N ALA A 66 -4.87 -13.05 -10.85
CA ALA A 66 -4.48 -13.99 -9.80
C ALA A 66 -5.67 -14.70 -9.16
N VAL A 67 -6.75 -14.94 -9.91
CA VAL A 67 -7.68 -16.00 -9.50
C VAL A 67 -6.90 -17.30 -9.64
N ALA A 68 -6.34 -17.78 -8.52
CA ALA A 68 -5.92 -19.16 -8.43
C ALA A 68 -7.10 -20.01 -8.95
N LYS A 69 -6.85 -20.76 -10.03
CA LYS A 69 -7.79 -21.76 -10.57
C LYS A 69 -8.40 -22.47 -9.36
N LYS A 70 -9.71 -22.36 -9.17
CA LYS A 70 -10.40 -23.33 -8.33
C LYS A 70 -10.30 -24.64 -9.10
N ASP A 71 -9.55 -25.59 -8.56
CA ASP A 71 -9.65 -26.99 -8.94
C ASP A 71 -11.12 -27.39 -8.78
N GLY A 72 -11.87 -27.49 -9.89
CA GLY A 72 -13.28 -27.89 -9.80
C GLY A 72 -14.21 -27.58 -10.97
N ASP A 73 -13.85 -26.73 -11.95
CA ASP A 73 -14.71 -26.54 -13.13
C ASP A 73 -14.39 -27.57 -14.21
N ASN A 74 -14.97 -28.76 -14.04
CA ASN A 74 -15.35 -29.64 -15.14
C ASN A 74 -16.86 -29.49 -15.35
N ALA A 75 -17.26 -28.79 -16.40
CA ALA A 75 -18.56 -28.95 -17.06
C ALA A 75 -18.37 -28.65 -18.55
#